data_AF-A0A2P6SNL5-F1
#
_entry.id   AF-A0A2P6SNL5-F1
#
_cell.length_a   1.000
_cell.length_b   1.000
_cell.length_c   1.000
_cell.angle_alpha   90.00
_cell.angle_beta   90.00
_cell.angle_gamma   90.00
#
_symmetry.space_group_name_H-M   'P 1'
#
loop_
_entity.id
_entity.type
_entity.pdbx_description
1 polymer ?
#
loop_
_entity_poly.entity_id
_entity_poly.type
_entity_poly.pdbx_seq_one_letter_code
_entity_poly.pdbx_strand_id
1 'polypeptide(L)'
;MNLKELEESFKELRIINEKQEKRVWYHETRAQNLTIAYVLLQGLFSIGIVLSSSSPPSSTPRNQWWVPFSMILVSSVIFFMAFLDAVTMFYRTQYHLDMNYMEQDLIFKKIQEAKHPPAASYKLSHSIKIEKCSGHEQEVPT
;
A
#
# COMPACT_ATOMS: atom_id res chain seq x y z
N MET A 1 -14.08 5.68 24.33
CA MET A 1 -14.32 4.76 23.20
C MET A 1 -14.88 3.46 23.77
N ASN A 2 -16.04 3.02 23.28
CA ASN A 2 -16.69 1.80 23.79
C ASN A 2 -16.20 0.56 23.00
N LEU A 3 -16.24 -0.64 23.59
CA LEU A 3 -15.77 -1.87 22.94
C LEU A 3 -16.44 -2.10 21.58
N LYS A 4 -17.74 -1.83 21.50
CA LYS A 4 -18.54 -1.99 20.28
C LYS A 4 -18.09 -1.05 19.15
N GLU A 5 -17.77 0.20 19.49
CA GLU A 5 -17.25 1.21 18.56
C GLU A 5 -15.87 0.80 18.00
N LEU A 6 -15.07 0.14 18.84
CA LEU A 6 -13.76 -0.37 18.48
C LEU A 6 -13.83 -1.60 17.55
N GLU A 7 -14.82 -2.47 17.76
CA GLU A 7 -15.08 -3.64 16.90
C GLU A 7 -15.67 -3.23 15.54
N GLU A 8 -16.57 -2.23 15.52
CA GLU A 8 -17.12 -1.65 14.29
C GLU A 8 -16.03 -0.98 13.43
N SER A 9 -15.17 -0.16 14.04
CA SER A 9 -14.04 0.47 13.34
C SER A 9 -13.04 -0.56 12.80
N PHE A 10 -12.70 -1.61 13.57
CA PHE A 10 -11.84 -2.70 13.09
C PHE A 10 -12.42 -3.38 11.83
N LYS A 11 -13.73 -3.65 11.83
CA LYS A 11 -14.41 -4.28 10.69
C LYS A 11 -14.43 -3.37 9.47
N GLU A 12 -14.65 -2.07 9.66
CA GLU A 12 -14.64 -1.08 8.58
C GLU A 12 -13.25 -0.94 7.95
N LEU A 13 -12.19 -0.84 8.76
CA LEU A 13 -10.81 -0.79 8.28
C LEU A 13 -10.46 -2.03 7.45
N ARG A 14 -10.89 -3.22 7.88
CA ARG A 14 -10.65 -4.46 7.13
C ARG A 14 -11.27 -4.42 5.73
N ILE A 15 -12.51 -3.93 5.61
CA ILE A 15 -13.21 -3.82 4.31
C ILE A 15 -12.49 -2.79 3.41
N ILE A 16 -12.03 -1.68 3.99
CA ILE A 16 -11.27 -0.67 3.26
C ILE A 16 -9.96 -1.25 2.74
N ASN A 17 -9.23 -2.03 3.55
CA ASN A 17 -7.99 -2.68 3.16
C ASN A 17 -8.19 -3.70 2.05
N GLU A 18 -9.18 -4.59 2.14
CA GLU A 18 -9.49 -5.53 1.05
C GLU A 18 -9.80 -4.82 -0.27
N LYS A 19 -10.46 -3.66 -0.22
CA LYS A 19 -10.74 -2.84 -1.41
C LYS A 19 -9.48 -2.15 -1.94
N GLN A 20 -8.60 -1.69 -1.07
CA GLN A 20 -7.33 -1.07 -1.45
C GLN A 20 -6.36 -2.10 -2.05
N GLU A 21 -6.28 -3.30 -1.50
CA GLU A 21 -5.46 -4.41 -2.01
C GLU A 21 -5.82 -4.75 -3.47
N LYS A 22 -7.12 -4.83 -3.78
CA LYS A 22 -7.58 -5.00 -5.17
C LYS A 22 -7.15 -3.86 -6.10
N ARG A 23 -7.09 -2.62 -5.60
CA ARG A 23 -6.61 -1.48 -6.39
C ARG A 23 -5.11 -1.55 -6.62
N VAL A 24 -4.33 -1.96 -5.63
CA VAL A 24 -2.88 -2.21 -5.77
C VAL A 24 -2.64 -3.20 -6.89
N TRP A 25 -3.31 -4.35 -6.84
CA TRP A 25 -3.18 -5.40 -7.85
C TRP A 25 -3.59 -4.92 -9.26
N TYR A 26 -4.64 -4.10 -9.35
CA TYR A 26 -5.05 -3.46 -10.61
C TYR A 26 -3.95 -2.53 -11.17
N HIS A 27 -3.35 -1.67 -10.35
CA HIS A 27 -2.31 -0.75 -10.79
C HIS A 27 -1.01 -1.49 -11.17
N GLU A 28 -0.67 -2.54 -10.44
CA GLU A 28 0.45 -3.42 -10.77
C GLU A 28 0.24 -4.10 -12.14
N THR A 29 -0.92 -4.73 -12.33
CA THR A 29 -1.27 -5.38 -13.60
C THR A 29 -1.29 -4.37 -14.76
N ARG A 30 -1.80 -3.16 -14.52
CA ARG A 30 -1.79 -2.07 -15.51
C ARG A 30 -0.37 -1.65 -15.88
N ALA A 31 0.53 -1.53 -14.91
CA ALA A 31 1.94 -1.19 -15.16
C ALA A 31 2.66 -2.30 -15.96
N GLN A 32 2.40 -3.56 -15.63
CA GLN A 32 2.93 -4.71 -16.37
C GLN A 32 2.41 -4.72 -17.82
N ASN A 33 1.10 -4.54 -18.02
CA ASN A 33 0.50 -4.49 -19.35
C ASN A 33 1.06 -3.33 -20.21
N LEU A 34 1.24 -2.14 -19.61
CA LEU A 34 1.87 -1.01 -20.29
C LEU A 34 3.31 -1.33 -20.69
N THR A 35 4.07 -1.99 -19.81
CA THR A 35 5.46 -2.39 -20.09
C THR A 35 5.52 -3.39 -21.24
N ILE A 36 4.67 -4.43 -21.22
CA ILE A 36 4.59 -5.44 -22.28
C ILE A 36 4.20 -4.80 -23.62
N ALA A 37 3.16 -3.95 -23.62
CA ALA A 37 2.69 -3.26 -24.81
C ALA A 37 3.78 -2.35 -25.41
N TYR A 38 4.54 -1.65 -24.57
CA TYR A 38 5.68 -0.83 -25.00
C TYR A 38 6.76 -1.67 -25.69
N VAL A 39 7.17 -2.78 -25.08
CA VAL A 39 8.20 -3.67 -25.64
C VAL A 39 7.75 -4.25 -26.98
N LEU A 40 6.50 -4.68 -27.10
CA LEU A 40 5.95 -5.20 -28.36
C LEU A 40 5.92 -4.12 -29.45
N LEU A 41 5.44 -2.92 -29.11
CA LEU A 41 5.40 -1.80 -30.05
C LEU A 41 6.81 -1.42 -30.53
N GLN A 42 7.78 -1.36 -29.62
CA GLN A 42 9.17 -1.07 -29.95
C GLN A 42 9.79 -2.14 -30.85
N GLY A 43 9.46 -3.42 -30.60
CA GLY A 43 9.87 -4.54 -31.46
C GLY A 43 9.30 -4.42 -32.88
N LEU A 44 8.01 -4.10 -33.02
CA LEU A 44 7.37 -3.88 -34.32
C LEU A 44 8.01 -2.73 -35.10
N PHE A 45 8.29 -1.60 -34.44
CA PHE A 45 9.01 -0.49 -35.06
C PHE A 45 10.40 -0.92 -35.56
N SER A 46 11.13 -1.68 -34.74
CA SER A 46 12.48 -2.16 -35.09
C SER A 46 12.46 -3.09 -36.30
N ILE A 47 11.51 -4.04 -36.35
CA ILE A 47 11.31 -4.94 -37.50
C ILE A 47 10.95 -4.14 -38.75
N GLY A 48 10.05 -3.16 -38.64
CA GLY A 48 9.64 -2.31 -39.77
C GLY A 48 10.80 -1.49 -40.35
N ILE A 49 11.69 -0.97 -39.50
CA ILE A 49 12.90 -0.25 -39.91
C ILE A 49 13.84 -1.19 -40.68
N VAL A 50 14.10 -2.39 -40.15
CA VAL A 50 15.00 -3.39 -40.80
C VAL A 50 14.46 -3.82 -42.16
N LEU A 51 13.16 -4.11 -42.26
CA LEU A 51 12.54 -4.54 -43.51
C LEU A 51 12.51 -3.43 -44.57
N SER A 52 12.27 -2.19 -44.14
CA SER A 52 12.29 -1.02 -45.02
C SER A 52 13.70 -0.69 -45.52
N SER A 53 14.73 -1.00 -44.71
CA SER A 53 16.15 -0.79 -45.05
C SER A 53 16.71 -1.83 -46.03
N SER A 54 16.03 -2.97 -46.19
CA SER A 54 16.46 -4.08 -47.07
C SER A 54 15.80 -4.05 -48.46
N SER A 55 14.94 -3.06 -48.73
CA SER A 55 14.31 -2.84 -50.03
C SER A 55 15.27 -2.14 -51.01
N PRO A 56 15.26 -2.46 -52.33
CA PRO A 56 16.14 -1.83 -53.30
C PRO A 56 15.90 -0.30 -53.37
N PRO A 57 16.97 0.51 -53.52
CA PRO A 57 16.86 1.96 -53.45
C PRO A 57 16.05 2.48 -54.64
N SER A 58 14.78 2.82 -54.40
CA SER A 58 14.03 3.67 -55.33
C SER A 58 14.60 5.09 -55.26
N SER A 59 14.47 5.84 -56.36
CA SER A 59 15.20 7.05 -56.73
C SER A 59 14.96 8.31 -55.86
N THR A 60 14.68 8.17 -54.56
CA THR A 60 14.59 9.30 -53.63
C THR A 60 15.31 9.01 -52.31
N PRO A 61 16.61 9.33 -52.17
CA PRO A 61 17.26 9.33 -50.88
C PRO A 61 16.99 10.68 -50.21
N ARG A 62 16.05 10.74 -49.26
CA ARG A 62 15.87 11.96 -48.45
C ARG A 62 15.47 11.64 -47.01
N ASN A 63 16.47 11.61 -46.15
CA ASN A 63 16.50 12.12 -44.76
C ASN A 63 15.23 11.97 -43.88
N GLN A 64 14.45 10.89 -44.03
CA GLN A 64 13.26 10.62 -43.21
C GLN A 64 13.54 9.62 -42.07
N TRP A 65 14.79 9.21 -41.87
CA TRP A 65 15.21 8.34 -40.75
C TRP A 65 14.91 8.95 -39.38
N TRP A 66 14.77 10.27 -39.29
CA TRP A 66 14.34 10.97 -38.08
C TRP A 66 12.87 10.73 -37.71
N VAL A 67 12.02 10.35 -38.68
CA VAL A 67 10.59 10.08 -38.45
C VAL A 67 10.37 8.86 -37.54
N PRO A 68 10.90 7.66 -37.84
CA PRO A 68 10.75 6.52 -36.93
C PRO A 68 11.43 6.77 -35.58
N PHE A 69 12.54 7.50 -35.56
CA PHE A 69 13.22 7.88 -34.31
C PHE A 69 12.34 8.79 -33.43
N SER A 70 11.70 9.80 -34.03
CA SER A 70 10.75 10.68 -33.35
C SER A 70 9.53 9.90 -32.84
N MET A 71 8.98 8.98 -33.63
CA MET A 71 7.85 8.13 -33.22
C MET A 71 8.20 7.22 -32.04
N ILE A 72 9.40 6.63 -32.05
CA ILE A 72 9.92 5.84 -30.93
C ILE A 72 10.06 6.71 -29.67
N LEU A 73 10.65 7.90 -29.80
CA LEU A 73 10.82 8.81 -28.66
C LEU A 73 9.48 9.25 -28.07
N VAL A 74 8.53 9.67 -28.91
CA VAL A 74 7.20 10.11 -28.46
C VAL A 74 6.45 8.95 -27.79
N SER A 75 6.48 7.75 -28.37
CA SER A 75 5.84 6.58 -27.75
C SER A 75 6.50 6.23 -26.41
N SER A 76 7.84 6.26 -26.33
CA SER A 76 8.58 6.05 -25.09
C SER A 76 8.16 7.02 -23.98
N VAL A 77 8.06 8.31 -24.29
CA VAL A 77 7.61 9.34 -23.33
C VAL A 77 6.17 9.07 -22.85
N ILE A 78 5.26 8.72 -23.76
CA ILE A 78 3.86 8.41 -23.41
C ILE A 78 3.80 7.20 -22.45
N PHE A 79 4.49 6.11 -22.79
CA PHE A 79 4.54 4.92 -21.96
C PHE A 79 5.22 5.16 -20.62
N PHE A 80 6.30 5.94 -20.60
CA PHE A 80 7.00 6.32 -19.38
C PHE A 80 6.11 7.14 -18.44
N MET A 81 5.37 8.13 -18.97
CA MET A 81 4.41 8.91 -18.18
C MET A 81 3.28 8.03 -17.62
N ALA A 82 2.72 7.13 -18.43
CA ALA A 82 1.68 6.21 -17.98
C ALA A 82 2.21 5.22 -16.92
N PHE A 83 3.47 4.78 -17.05
CA PHE A 83 4.15 3.96 -16.06
C PHE A 83 4.37 4.72 -14.76
N LEU A 84 4.87 5.95 -14.81
CA LEU A 84 5.05 6.79 -13.63
C LEU A 84 3.73 7.06 -12.90
N ASP A 85 2.65 7.31 -13.63
CA ASP A 85 1.30 7.45 -13.05
C ASP A 85 0.90 6.16 -12.30
N ALA A 86 1.05 5.00 -12.94
CA ALA A 86 0.73 3.72 -12.34
C ALA A 86 1.58 3.41 -11.10
N VAL A 87 2.89 3.65 -11.15
CA VAL A 87 3.81 3.45 -10.01
C VAL A 87 3.51 4.42 -8.87
N THR A 88 3.20 5.68 -9.19
CA THR A 88 2.84 6.69 -8.18
C THR A 88 1.53 6.31 -7.47
N MET A 89 0.52 5.88 -8.24
CA MET A 89 -0.73 5.34 -7.69
C MET A 89 -0.50 4.09 -6.84
N PHE A 90 0.34 3.17 -7.30
CA PHE A 90 0.70 1.96 -6.56
C PHE A 90 1.36 2.31 -5.22
N TYR A 91 2.40 3.17 -5.24
CA TYR A 91 3.13 3.55 -4.03
C TYR A 91 2.24 4.28 -3.03
N ARG A 92 1.40 5.21 -3.50
CA ARG A 92 0.40 5.86 -2.64
C ARG A 92 -0.57 4.86 -2.03
N THR A 93 -1.08 3.92 -2.83
CA THR A 93 -2.06 2.95 -2.33
C THR A 93 -1.42 2.00 -1.31
N GLN A 94 -0.19 1.55 -1.56
CA GLN A 94 0.57 0.75 -0.60
C GLN A 94 0.84 1.51 0.70
N TYR A 95 1.24 2.78 0.62
CA TYR A 95 1.43 3.61 1.81
C TYR A 95 0.15 3.72 2.65
N HIS A 96 -1.00 3.93 2.00
CA HIS A 96 -2.28 3.99 2.71
C HIS A 96 -2.68 2.64 3.32
N LEU A 97 -2.39 1.53 2.63
CA LEU A 97 -2.61 0.18 3.16
C LEU A 97 -1.78 -0.08 4.42
N ASP A 98 -0.48 0.23 4.37
CA ASP A 98 0.42 0.03 5.50
C ASP A 98 -0.03 0.83 6.72
N MET A 99 -0.39 2.10 6.52
CA MET A 99 -0.94 2.95 7.59
C MET A 99 -2.22 2.35 8.19
N ASN A 100 -3.15 1.89 7.34
CA ASN A 100 -4.37 1.26 7.80
C ASN A 100 -4.09 -0.04 8.58
N TYR A 101 -3.12 -0.85 8.18
CA TYR A 101 -2.72 -2.06 8.92
C TYR A 101 -2.15 -1.71 10.30
N MET A 102 -1.35 -0.65 10.40
CA MET A 102 -0.84 -0.17 11.69
C MET A 102 -1.97 0.31 12.62
N GLU A 103 -2.95 1.04 12.07
CA GLU A 103 -4.15 1.44 12.84
C GLU A 103 -4.96 0.23 13.29
N GLN A 104 -5.11 -0.76 12.41
CA GLN A 104 -5.83 -1.99 12.71
C GLN A 104 -5.16 -2.80 13.83
N ASP A 105 -3.82 -2.89 13.86
CA ASP A 105 -3.07 -3.52 14.95
C ASP A 105 -3.23 -2.78 16.28
N LEU A 106 -3.21 -1.45 16.25
CA LEU A 106 -3.44 -0.62 17.43
C LEU A 106 -4.86 -0.82 18.00
N ILE A 107 -5.86 -0.85 17.14
CA ILE A 107 -7.25 -1.10 17.50
C ILE A 107 -7.39 -2.51 18.10
N PHE A 108 -6.78 -3.52 17.47
CA PHE A 108 -6.79 -4.89 17.96
C PHE A 108 -6.20 -5.02 19.38
N LYS A 109 -5.06 -4.37 19.64
CA LYS A 109 -4.46 -4.32 20.99
C LYS A 109 -5.39 -3.68 22.01
N LYS A 110 -6.03 -2.56 21.67
CA LYS A 110 -7.01 -1.91 22.54
C LYS A 110 -8.23 -2.79 22.83
N ILE A 111 -8.72 -3.57 21.84
CA ILE A 111 -9.79 -4.55 22.04
C ILE A 111 -9.32 -5.64 23.01
N GLN A 112 -8.10 -6.14 22.85
CA GLN A 112 -7.53 -7.17 23.71
C GLN A 112 -7.37 -6.68 25.15
N GLU A 113 -6.87 -5.47 25.36
CA GLU A 113 -6.74 -4.83 26.68
C GLU A 113 -8.10 -4.57 27.35
N ALA A 114 -9.10 -4.15 26.57
CA ALA A 114 -10.46 -3.95 27.08
C ALA A 114 -11.16 -5.28 27.41
N LYS A 115 -10.87 -6.35 26.68
CA LYS A 115 -11.44 -7.70 26.89
C LYS A 115 -10.72 -8.48 27.99
N HIS A 116 -9.44 -8.17 28.22
CA HIS A 116 -8.61 -8.70 29.30
C HIS A 116 -8.02 -7.54 30.11
N PRO A 117 -8.81 -6.93 31.02
CA PRO A 117 -8.28 -5.87 31.88
C PRO A 117 -7.07 -6.39 32.66
N PRO A 118 -5.98 -5.61 32.77
CA PRO A 118 -4.74 -6.07 33.38
C PRO A 118 -5.03 -6.54 34.80
N ALA A 119 -4.66 -7.79 35.07
CA ALA A 119 -4.72 -8.43 36.37
C ALA A 119 -3.93 -7.71 37.48
N ALA A 120 -3.24 -6.61 37.14
CA ALA A 120 -2.45 -5.81 38.06
C ALA A 120 -3.29 -4.82 38.90
N SER A 121 -4.48 -4.39 38.46
CA SER A 121 -5.24 -3.39 39.23
C SER A 121 -5.98 -3.98 40.44
N TYR A 122 -6.36 -5.27 40.39
CA TYR A 122 -6.98 -5.93 41.54
C TYR A 122 -5.95 -6.29 42.62
N LYS A 123 -4.70 -6.61 42.26
CA LYS A 123 -3.66 -6.91 43.25
C LYS A 123 -3.24 -5.67 44.03
N LEU A 124 -3.07 -4.52 43.38
CA LEU A 124 -2.67 -3.30 44.06
C LEU A 124 -3.77 -2.78 45.00
N SER A 125 -5.04 -2.88 44.59
CA SER A 125 -6.17 -2.46 45.43
C SER A 125 -6.38 -3.38 46.64
N HIS A 126 -6.11 -4.69 46.51
CA HIS A 126 -6.19 -5.62 47.64
C HIS A 126 -5.03 -5.48 48.63
N SER A 127 -3.81 -5.19 48.15
CA SER A 127 -2.66 -4.93 49.01
C SER A 127 -2.82 -3.63 49.83
N ILE A 128 -3.30 -2.55 49.20
CA ILE A 128 -3.56 -1.28 49.90
C ILE A 128 -4.69 -1.45 50.94
N LYS A 129 -5.68 -2.30 50.68
CA LYS A 129 -6.78 -2.57 51.63
C LYS A 129 -6.35 -3.46 52.80
N ILE A 130 -5.44 -4.41 52.58
CA ILE A 130 -4.89 -5.27 53.66
C ILE A 130 -3.95 -4.47 54.56
N GLU A 131 -3.10 -3.60 54.01
CA GLU A 131 -2.21 -2.74 54.80
C GLU A 131 -2.99 -1.75 55.67
N LYS A 132 -4.09 -1.20 55.15
CA LYS A 132 -4.96 -0.27 55.90
C LYS A 132 -5.81 -0.95 56.98
N CYS A 133 -6.11 -2.25 56.85
CA CYS A 133 -6.79 -3.03 57.89
C CYS A 133 -5.83 -3.61 58.94
N SER A 134 -4.53 -3.71 58.65
CA SER A 134 -3.52 -4.20 59.61
C SER A 134 -2.96 -3.11 60.54
N GLY A 135 -3.22 -1.83 60.26
CA GLY A 135 -2.68 -0.71 61.02
C GLY A 135 -3.56 -0.18 62.16
N HIS A 136 -4.70 -0.81 62.47
CA HIS A 136 -5.67 -0.28 63.44
C HIS A 136 -5.92 -1.16 64.67
N GLU A 137 -4.97 -2.04 65.02
CA GLU A 137 -5.09 -2.89 66.20
C GLU A 137 -3.78 -2.91 67.01
N GLN A 138 -3.38 -1.75 67.52
CA GLN A 138 -2.46 -1.66 68.66
C GLN A 138 -2.62 -0.30 69.38
N GLU A 139 -3.69 -0.18 70.16
CA GLU A 139 -3.65 0.60 71.40
C GLU A 139 -4.65 -0.01 72.39
N VAL A 140 -4.10 -0.68 73.42
CA VAL A 140 -4.79 -1.24 74.59
C VAL A 140 -4.04 -0.69 75.82
N PRO A 141 -4.74 -0.43 76.93
CA PRO A 141 -4.60 0.78 77.73
C PRO A 141 -3.64 0.62 78.91
N THR A 142 -3.25 1.74 79.52
CA THR A 142 -2.92 1.81 80.94
C THR A 142 -3.18 3.20 81.48
#